data_AF-X0VSP7-F1
#
_entry.id   AF-X0VSP7-F1
#
_cell.length_a   1.000
_cell.length_b   1.000
_cell.length_c   1.000
_cell.angle_alpha   90.00
_cell.angle_beta   90.00
_cell.angle_gamma   90.00
#
_symmetry.space_group_name_H-M   'P 1'
#
loop_
_entity.id
_entity.type
_entity.pdbx_description
1 polymer ?
#
loop_
_entity_poly.entity_id
_entity_poly.type
_entity_poly.pdbx_seq_one_letter_code
_entity_poly.pdbx_strand_id
1 'polypeptide(L)'
;MVLGTAPCMWDDLARAPVGLDIVAINRAAYLYLEPIAMAVSIHGVDLVEAIGRRRELGADMDFDAYGNFAERDESGDVIRWNRPNGGGSSGLFATRIALEVRY
;
A
#
# COMPACT_ATOMS: atom_id res chain seq x y z
N MET A 1 0.97 4.90 11.97
CA MET A 1 1.77 5.76 11.07
C MET A 1 1.47 5.38 9.63
N VAL A 2 1.44 6.33 8.70
CA VAL A 2 1.19 6.05 7.28
C VAL A 2 2.49 6.23 6.49
N LEU A 3 2.94 5.18 5.79
CA LEU A 3 4.14 5.20 4.96
C LEU A 3 3.78 5.21 3.48
N GLY A 4 4.05 6.30 2.77
CA GLY A 4 3.93 6.38 1.31
C GLY A 4 5.28 6.20 0.62
N THR A 5 5.32 5.95 -0.69
CA THR A 5 6.54 5.66 -1.47
C THR A 5 7.52 6.82 -1.67
N ALA A 6 7.44 7.85 -0.84
CA ALA A 6 8.29 9.03 -0.93
C ALA A 6 9.67 8.75 -0.29
N PRO A 7 10.77 9.31 -0.83
CA PRO A 7 12.11 9.16 -0.24
C PRO A 7 12.20 9.60 1.23
N CYS A 8 11.40 10.60 1.63
CA CYS A 8 11.35 11.12 3.00
C CYS A 8 10.74 10.14 4.02
N MET A 9 10.11 9.04 3.58
CA MET A 9 9.47 8.05 4.44
C MET A 9 10.44 7.50 5.52
N TRP A 10 11.69 7.26 5.15
CA TRP A 10 12.68 6.69 6.08
C TRP A 10 13.05 7.66 7.20
N ASP A 11 13.09 8.96 6.90
CA ASP A 11 13.33 10.01 7.90
C ASP A 11 12.16 10.12 8.89
N ASP A 12 10.93 10.00 8.39
CA ASP A 12 9.72 10.00 9.22
C ASP A 12 9.68 8.76 10.13
N LEU A 13 10.09 7.59 9.63
CA LEU A 13 10.13 6.35 10.40
C LEU A 13 11.19 6.41 11.52
N ALA A 14 12.37 6.95 11.22
CA ALA A 14 13.44 7.12 12.21
C ALA A 14 13.02 8.04 13.37
N ARG A 15 12.02 8.91 13.15
CA ARG A 15 11.48 9.84 14.13
C ARG A 15 10.17 9.34 14.78
N ALA A 16 9.63 8.23 14.30
CA ALA A 16 8.36 7.71 14.77
C ALA A 16 8.49 7.08 16.17
N PRO A 17 7.51 7.28 17.06
CA PRO A 17 7.41 6.52 18.29
C PRO A 17 7.38 5.01 18.03
N VAL A 18 8.00 4.25 18.93
CA VAL A 18 7.99 2.78 18.90
C VAL A 18 6.56 2.26 19.15
N GLY A 19 6.18 1.19 18.45
CA GLY A 19 4.91 0.49 18.68
C GLY A 19 3.70 1.07 17.96
N LEU A 20 3.90 1.94 16.98
CA LEU A 20 2.81 2.39 16.11
C LEU A 20 2.49 1.33 15.05
N ASP A 21 1.20 1.06 14.85
CA ASP A 21 0.73 0.31 13.68
C ASP A 21 1.15 1.04 12.40
N ILE A 22 1.82 0.33 11.51
CA ILE A 22 2.26 0.87 10.23
C ILE A 22 1.23 0.55 9.15
N VAL A 23 0.75 1.58 8.45
CA VAL A 23 -0.04 1.48 7.23
C VAL A 23 0.87 1.80 6.06
N ALA A 24 1.21 0.81 5.24
CA ALA A 24 2.11 0.98 4.10
C ALA A 24 1.33 1.18 2.79
N ILE A 25 1.63 2.24 2.04
CA ILE A 25 0.92 2.62 0.82
C ILE A 25 1.77 2.37 -0.43
N ASN A 26 1.15 1.77 -1.46
CA ASN A 26 1.75 1.49 -2.76
C ASN A 26 3.07 0.69 -2.62
N ARG A 27 4.16 1.14 -3.24
CA ARG A 27 5.47 0.45 -3.18
C ARG A 27 6.03 0.34 -1.76
N ALA A 28 5.57 1.14 -0.79
CA ALA A 28 6.00 1.00 0.60
C ALA A 28 5.64 -0.38 1.14
N ALA A 29 4.50 -0.94 0.72
CA ALA A 29 4.02 -2.23 1.19
C ALA A 29 4.96 -3.41 0.85
N TYR A 30 5.76 -3.31 -0.21
CA TYR A 30 6.73 -4.35 -0.56
C TYR A 30 8.20 -3.95 -0.31
N LEU A 31 8.50 -2.65 -0.14
CA LEU A 31 9.85 -2.16 0.20
C LEU A 31 10.12 -2.19 1.70
N TYR A 32 9.07 -2.04 2.52
CA TYR A 32 9.17 -2.06 3.98
C TYR A 32 8.86 -3.47 4.50
N LEU A 33 9.88 -4.27 4.79
CA LEU A 33 9.73 -5.71 5.08
C LEU A 33 9.38 -6.03 6.54
N GLU A 34 9.46 -5.04 7.43
CA GLU A 34 9.02 -5.18 8.82
C GLU A 34 7.49 -5.41 8.90
N PRO A 35 6.98 -5.88 10.05
CA PRO A 35 5.55 -6.01 10.28
C PRO A 35 4.81 -4.71 10.01
N ILE A 36 3.70 -4.82 9.30
CA ILE A 36 2.76 -3.73 9.03
C ILE A 36 1.39 -4.18 9.48
N ALA A 37 0.53 -3.24 9.88
CA ALA A 37 -0.84 -3.57 10.22
C ALA A 37 -1.75 -3.57 8.97
N MET A 38 -1.37 -2.82 7.93
CA MET A 38 -2.18 -2.70 6.72
C MET A 38 -1.34 -2.33 5.49
N ALA A 39 -1.66 -2.93 4.34
CA ALA A 39 -1.17 -2.52 3.03
C ALA A 39 -2.28 -1.86 2.20
N VAL A 40 -2.01 -0.71 1.60
CA VAL A 40 -2.98 0.05 0.79
C VAL A 40 -2.40 0.36 -0.59
N SER A 41 -2.93 -0.22 -1.68
CA SER A 41 -2.51 0.13 -3.06
C SER A 41 -3.58 0.96 -3.78
N ILE A 42 -3.25 2.19 -4.13
CA ILE A 42 -4.17 3.13 -4.80
C ILE A 42 -3.64 3.62 -6.15
N HIS A 43 -2.38 3.30 -6.47
CA HIS A 43 -1.76 3.54 -7.76
C HIS A 43 -1.69 2.26 -8.58
N GLY A 44 -1.27 2.40 -9.85
CA GLY A 44 -1.21 1.32 -10.83
C GLY A 44 -0.25 0.16 -10.51
N VAL A 45 0.13 0.00 -9.25
CA VAL A 45 0.83 -1.17 -8.74
C VAL A 45 -0.24 -2.17 -8.34
N ASP A 46 -0.24 -3.31 -9.02
CA ASP A 46 -1.16 -4.40 -8.74
C ASP A 46 -0.95 -4.89 -7.31
N LEU A 47 -2.02 -4.90 -6.51
CA LEU A 47 -1.96 -5.35 -5.13
C LEU A 47 -1.50 -6.80 -5.03
N VAL A 48 -1.88 -7.64 -6.01
CA VAL A 48 -1.47 -9.05 -6.08
C VAL A 48 0.03 -9.16 -6.32
N GLU A 49 0.58 -8.35 -7.23
CA GLU A 49 2.02 -8.32 -7.51
C GLU A 49 2.81 -7.85 -6.29
N ALA A 50 2.35 -6.79 -5.62
CA ALA A 50 3.00 -6.27 -4.41
C ALA A 50 3.01 -7.31 -3.27
N ILE A 51 1.88 -8.00 -3.04
CA ILE A 51 1.76 -9.08 -2.05
C ILE A 51 2.64 -10.27 -2.43
N GLY A 52 2.64 -10.66 -3.70
CA GLY A 52 3.49 -11.73 -4.22
C GLY A 52 4.96 -11.45 -3.96
N ARG A 53 5.40 -10.24 -4.30
CA ARG A 53 6.78 -9.82 -4.08
C ARG A 53 7.15 -9.76 -2.60
N ARG A 54 6.27 -9.25 -1.75
CA ARG A 54 6.47 -9.21 -0.30
C ARG A 54 6.67 -10.63 0.28
N ARG A 55 5.86 -11.59 -0.18
CA ARG A 55 5.97 -13.01 0.19
C ARG A 55 7.28 -13.63 -0.28
N GLU A 56 7.70 -13.37 -1.52
CA GLU A 56 9.00 -13.84 -2.06
C GLU A 56 10.20 -13.35 -1.23
N LEU A 57 10.09 -12.15 -0.68
CA LEU A 57 11.12 -11.54 0.17
C LEU A 57 11.09 -12.04 1.63
N GLY A 58 10.15 -12.93 1.98
CA GLY A 58 10.03 -13.49 3.33
C GLY A 58 9.55 -12.49 4.39
N ALA A 59 8.86 -11.42 3.98
CA ALA A 59 8.33 -10.44 4.92
C ALA A 59 7.11 -10.99 5.68
N ASP A 60 6.78 -10.36 6.79
CA ASP A 60 5.57 -10.67 7.55
C ASP A 60 4.30 -10.43 6.71
N MET A 61 3.38 -11.40 6.76
CA MET A 61 2.15 -11.43 5.96
C MET A 61 0.87 -11.33 6.81
N ASP A 62 0.99 -11.08 8.11
CA ASP A 62 -0.14 -10.89 9.02
C ASP A 62 -0.63 -9.44 9.00
N PHE A 63 -1.29 -9.06 7.91
CA PHE A 63 -1.82 -7.71 7.71
C PHE A 63 -3.05 -7.69 6.81
N ASP A 64 -3.89 -6.67 6.98
CA ASP A 64 -5.01 -6.43 6.07
C ASP A 64 -4.55 -5.72 4.79
N ALA A 65 -5.06 -6.15 3.63
CA ALA A 65 -4.70 -5.57 2.34
C ALA A 65 -5.90 -4.96 1.62
N TYR A 66 -5.77 -3.70 1.22
CA TYR A 66 -6.78 -2.96 0.45
C TYR A 66 -6.16 -2.38 -0.80
N GLY A 67 -6.90 -2.37 -1.91
CA GLY A 67 -6.43 -1.65 -3.07
C GLY A 67 -7.32 -1.71 -4.28
N ASN A 68 -6.92 -0.93 -5.29
CA ASN A 68 -7.57 -0.95 -6.58
C ASN A 68 -7.12 -2.17 -7.36
N PHE A 69 -8.10 -2.94 -7.82
CA PHE A 69 -7.86 -4.01 -8.79
C PHE A 69 -7.78 -3.40 -10.19
N ALA A 70 -6.74 -3.81 -10.93
CA ALA A 70 -6.72 -3.66 -12.37
C ALA A 70 -7.46 -4.84 -12.99
N GLU A 71 -8.41 -4.54 -13.88
CA GLU A 71 -8.86 -5.50 -14.87
C GLU A 71 -7.74 -5.62 -15.91
N ARG A 72 -7.30 -6.87 -16.15
CA ARG A 72 -6.26 -7.21 -17.12
C ARG A 72 -6.86 -8.06 -18.22
N ASP A 73 -6.33 -7.95 -19.43
CA ASP A 73 -6.68 -8.85 -20.52
C ASP A 73 -5.93 -10.20 -20.41
N GLU A 74 -6.16 -11.09 -21.38
CA GLU A 74 -5.53 -12.41 -21.45
C GLU A 74 -4.01 -12.37 -21.61
N SER A 75 -3.45 -11.24 -22.08
CA SER A 75 -2.01 -11.02 -22.19
C SER A 75 -1.39 -10.48 -20.88
N GLY A 76 -2.22 -10.17 -19.89
CA GLY A 76 -1.82 -9.56 -18.62
C GLY A 76 -1.71 -8.04 -18.68
N ASP A 77 -2.06 -7.42 -19.81
CA ASP A 77 -2.04 -5.97 -19.97
C ASP A 77 -3.22 -5.33 -19.24
N VAL A 78 -2.98 -4.16 -18.63
CA VAL A 78 -4.03 -3.47 -17.87
C VAL A 78 -5.00 -2.78 -18.82
N ILE A 79 -6.23 -3.29 -18.89
CA ILE A 79 -7.31 -2.73 -19.71
C ILE A 79 -8.15 -1.71 -18.94
N ARG A 80 -8.25 -1.85 -17.62
CA ARG A 80 -9.00 -0.91 -16.79
C ARG A 80 -8.49 -0.86 -15.37
N TRP A 81 -8.26 0.34 -14.87
CA TRP A 81 -8.15 0.58 -13.44
C TRP A 81 -9.54 0.87 -12.88
N ASN A 82 -9.93 0.21 -11.78
CA ASN A 82 -11.00 0.73 -10.94
C ASN A 82 -10.51 2.02 -10.27
N ARG A 83 -10.52 3.13 -11.02
CA ARG A 83 -10.17 4.45 -10.49
C ARG A 83 -11.33 4.93 -9.60
N PRO A 84 -11.08 5.26 -8.33
CA PRO A 84 -12.05 6.02 -7.56
C PRO A 84 -12.19 7.42 -8.20
N ASN A 85 -13.43 7.93 -8.25
CA ASN A 85 -13.72 9.28 -8.75
C ASN A 85 -12.96 10.32 -7.91
N GLY A 86 -11.94 10.96 -8.49
CA GLY A 86 -11.23 12.09 -7.89
C GLY A 86 -9.73 12.11 -8.20
N GLY A 87 -9.23 13.24 -8.68
CA GLY A 87 -7.79 13.55 -8.70
C GLY A 87 -7.40 14.23 -7.39
N GLY A 88 -6.34 13.76 -6.72
CA GLY A 88 -5.87 14.31 -5.45
C GLY A 88 -4.59 13.62 -4.97
N SER A 89 -4.02 14.09 -3.85
CA SER A 89 -2.85 13.46 -3.22
C SER A 89 -3.19 12.03 -2.84
N SER A 90 -2.53 11.09 -3.50
CA SER A 90 -2.67 9.65 -3.30
C SER A 90 -2.45 9.29 -1.83
N GLY A 91 -1.45 9.89 -1.17
CA GLY A 91 -1.22 9.68 0.26
C GLY A 91 -2.47 9.95 1.10
N LEU A 92 -3.15 11.09 0.87
CA LEU A 92 -4.37 11.45 1.60
C LEU A 92 -5.53 10.51 1.32
N PHE A 93 -5.68 10.08 0.07
CA PHE A 93 -6.75 9.14 -0.30
C PHE A 93 -6.56 7.76 0.34
N ALA A 94 -5.34 7.23 0.33
CA ALA A 94 -5.02 5.98 1.01
C ALA A 94 -5.12 6.10 2.53
N THR A 95 -4.71 7.24 3.12
CA THR A 95 -4.97 7.51 4.55
C THR A 95 -6.46 7.49 4.85
N ARG A 96 -7.30 8.09 3.99
CA ARG A 96 -8.75 8.07 4.17
C ARG A 96 -9.30 6.64 4.17
N ILE A 97 -8.91 5.81 3.20
CA ILE A 97 -9.30 4.38 3.15
C ILE A 97 -8.88 3.66 4.43
N ALA A 98 -7.63 3.83 4.87
CA ALA A 98 -7.13 3.16 6.06
C ALA A 98 -7.90 3.56 7.33
N LEU A 99 -8.35 4.82 7.42
CA LEU A 99 -9.20 5.29 8.50
C LEU A 99 -10.64 4.76 8.39
N GLU A 100 -11.23 4.77 7.20
CA GLU A 100 -12.60 4.27 6.94
C GLU A 100 -12.75 2.77 7.20
N VAL A 101 -11.70 1.98 6.97
CA VAL A 101 -11.74 0.53 7.22
C VAL A 101 -11.68 0.19 8.71
N ARG A 102 -11.05 1.04 9.53
CA ARG A 102 -10.86 0.79 10.97
C ARG A 102 -12.04 1.28 11.84
N TYR A 103 -13.07 1.90 11.24
CA TYR A 103 -14.26 2.43 11.91
C TYR A 103 -15.55 2.02 11.20
#